data_AF-A0A2Z6NHU5-F1
#
_entry.id   AF-A0A2Z6NHU5-F1
#
_cell.length_a   1.000
_cell.length_b   1.000
_cell.length_c   1.000
_cell.angle_alpha   90.00
_cell.angle_beta   90.00
_cell.angle_gamma   90.00
#
_symmetry.space_group_name_H-M   'P 1'
#
loop_
_entity.id
_entity.type
_entity.pdbx_description
1 polymer ?
#
loop_
_entity_poly.entity_id
_entity_poly.type
_entity_poly.pdbx_seq_one_letter_code
_entity_poly.pdbx_strand_id
1 'polypeptide(L)'
;MLMPNPYSLFHDRPTNFLNSVRFYAVPVKFQVKPKKEEDDGPRLNDQVKAKYVRLVGDDGHSVVSRFEALERAKTLKLDLVEVDKNANPPVCKIMDYHKEMYKKKESDKERAKSKSEMTMRKETKEVRISEKTESKDLKMKSDHIIKLMEKGYRVKAKATGKADQSMFDAISRLSALIPCRK
;
A
#
# COMPACT_ATOMS: atom_id res chain seq x y z
N MET A 1 20.67 41.37 -80.29
CA MET A 1 20.60 42.43 -79.28
C MET A 1 19.26 42.34 -78.56
N LEU A 2 19.27 42.72 -77.27
CA LEU A 2 18.15 42.84 -76.32
C LEU A 2 17.80 41.58 -75.51
N MET A 3 18.51 41.43 -74.39
CA MET A 3 17.81 41.23 -73.11
C MET A 3 17.40 42.63 -72.60
N PRO A 4 16.24 42.80 -71.93
CA PRO A 4 16.12 42.56 -70.49
C PRO A 4 14.76 41.92 -70.11
N ASN A 5 14.51 41.38 -68.92
CA ASN A 5 14.32 42.14 -67.68
C ASN A 5 14.34 41.20 -66.45
N PRO A 6 15.24 41.42 -65.48
CA PRO A 6 15.27 40.73 -64.19
C PRO A 6 14.45 41.53 -63.16
N TYR A 7 13.44 40.91 -62.54
CA TYR A 7 12.82 41.20 -61.22
C TYR A 7 11.31 40.93 -61.26
N SER A 8 10.91 39.76 -60.75
CA SER A 8 9.70 39.63 -59.92
C SER A 8 9.74 38.30 -59.17
N LEU A 9 10.25 38.38 -57.95
CA LEU A 9 10.05 37.38 -56.89
C LEU A 9 8.55 37.36 -56.55
N PHE A 10 7.86 36.27 -56.90
CA PHE A 10 6.54 35.97 -56.33
C PHE A 10 6.62 34.66 -55.55
N HIS A 11 6.16 34.75 -54.31
CA HIS A 11 6.20 33.71 -53.29
C HIS A 11 5.27 32.54 -53.65
N ASP A 12 5.83 31.35 -53.80
CA ASP A 12 5.05 30.13 -53.64
C ASP A 12 4.89 29.85 -52.14
N ARG A 13 3.66 30.06 -51.63
CA ARG A 13 3.22 29.45 -50.37
C ARG A 13 2.99 27.96 -50.65
N PRO A 14 3.65 27.02 -49.96
CA PRO A 14 3.23 25.63 -50.04
C PRO A 14 1.90 25.49 -49.27
N THR A 15 0.82 25.30 -50.03
CA THR A 15 -0.42 24.73 -49.52
C THR A 15 -0.21 23.24 -49.22
N ASN A 16 -1.02 22.72 -48.30
CA ASN A 16 -1.17 21.29 -47.95
C ASN A 16 -0.36 20.77 -46.75
N PHE A 17 -0.36 21.55 -45.67
CA PHE A 17 -0.38 20.97 -44.32
C PHE A 17 -1.80 20.49 -44.07
N LEU A 18 -2.09 19.18 -44.22
CA LEU A 18 -3.23 18.40 -43.67
C LEU A 18 -3.58 17.23 -44.61
N ASN A 19 -2.84 16.13 -44.52
CA ASN A 19 -3.41 14.77 -44.58
C ASN A 19 -2.33 13.73 -44.35
N SER A 20 -2.13 13.34 -43.09
CA SER A 20 -1.78 11.96 -42.68
C SER A 20 -1.59 11.92 -41.16
N VAL A 21 -2.68 12.06 -40.41
CA VAL A 21 -2.68 11.60 -39.01
C VAL A 21 -3.40 10.25 -39.02
N ARG A 22 -2.64 9.17 -39.23
CA ARG A 22 -3.13 7.83 -38.89
C ARG A 22 -3.33 7.81 -37.39
N PHE A 23 -4.59 7.84 -36.96
CA PHE A 23 -4.98 7.47 -35.61
C PHE A 23 -4.62 5.98 -35.41
N TYR A 24 -3.40 5.69 -34.92
CA TYR A 24 -3.05 4.38 -34.41
C TYR A 24 -3.63 4.22 -32.99
N ALA A 25 -4.95 4.18 -32.87
CA ALA A 25 -5.59 3.74 -31.65
C ALA A 25 -5.67 2.20 -31.71
N VAL A 26 -4.66 1.53 -31.15
CA VAL A 26 -4.72 0.08 -30.90
C VAL A 26 -5.81 -0.17 -29.86
N PRO A 27 -6.77 -1.09 -30.08
CA PRO A 27 -7.75 -1.43 -29.06
C PRO A 27 -7.00 -1.95 -27.83
N VAL A 28 -7.14 -1.24 -26.70
CA VAL A 28 -6.62 -1.69 -25.41
C VAL A 28 -7.31 -3.00 -25.09
N LYS A 29 -6.62 -4.12 -25.32
CA LYS A 29 -7.10 -5.44 -24.91
C LYS A 29 -7.19 -5.43 -23.39
N PHE A 30 -8.40 -5.28 -22.86
CA PHE A 30 -8.69 -5.41 -21.44
C PHE A 30 -8.47 -6.88 -21.06
N GLN A 31 -7.23 -7.22 -20.71
CA GLN A 31 -6.93 -8.54 -20.16
C GLN A 31 -7.55 -8.58 -18.77
N VAL A 32 -8.74 -9.17 -18.66
CA VAL A 32 -9.31 -9.57 -17.37
C VAL A 32 -8.31 -10.54 -16.77
N LYS A 33 -7.49 -10.08 -15.81
CA LYS A 33 -6.66 -10.99 -15.02
C LYS A 33 -7.61 -12.03 -14.41
N PRO A 34 -7.37 -13.34 -14.59
CA PRO A 34 -8.23 -14.34 -13.98
C PRO A 34 -8.27 -14.06 -12.48
N LYS A 35 -9.48 -13.92 -11.93
CA LYS A 35 -9.68 -13.87 -10.49
C LYS A 35 -9.06 -15.17 -9.96
N LYS A 36 -7.92 -15.06 -9.26
CA LYS A 36 -7.42 -16.18 -8.47
C LYS A 36 -8.53 -16.49 -7.48
N GLU A 37 -9.16 -17.66 -7.63
CA GLU A 37 -10.09 -18.18 -6.64
C GLU A 37 -9.41 -18.04 -5.28
N GLU A 38 -10.03 -17.29 -4.36
CA GLU A 38 -9.53 -17.16 -3.00
C GLU A 38 -9.65 -18.55 -2.38
N ASP A 39 -8.53 -19.26 -2.37
CA ASP A 39 -8.43 -20.62 -1.87
C ASP A 39 -8.89 -20.62 -0.41
N ASP A 40 -9.93 -21.40 -0.12
CA ASP A 40 -10.52 -21.62 1.21
C ASP A 40 -9.48 -22.22 2.16
N GLY A 41 -8.54 -21.40 2.62
CA GLY A 41 -7.51 -21.77 3.58
C GLY A 41 -6.46 -22.80 3.10
N PRO A 42 -5.53 -23.15 4.01
CA PRO A 42 -4.58 -24.24 3.78
C PRO A 42 -5.31 -25.58 3.74
N ARG A 43 -4.92 -26.47 2.83
CA ARG A 43 -5.48 -27.81 2.70
C ARG A 43 -4.92 -28.72 3.79
N LEU A 44 -5.77 -29.59 4.32
CA LEU A 44 -5.43 -30.49 5.43
C LEU A 44 -5.56 -31.96 5.02
N ASN A 45 -4.63 -32.80 5.51
CA ASN A 45 -4.70 -34.26 5.42
C ASN A 45 -5.07 -34.75 4.01
N ASP A 46 -6.27 -35.31 3.84
CA ASP A 46 -6.71 -35.88 2.56
C ASP A 46 -6.98 -34.86 1.46
N GLN A 47 -7.09 -33.58 1.81
CA GLN A 47 -7.27 -32.50 0.84
C GLN A 47 -5.99 -32.21 0.03
N VAL A 48 -4.81 -32.66 0.50
CA VAL A 48 -3.53 -32.49 -0.21
C VAL A 48 -3.49 -33.43 -1.41
N LYS A 49 -3.66 -32.91 -2.63
CA LYS A 49 -3.79 -33.74 -3.85
C LYS A 49 -2.46 -34.15 -4.50
N ALA A 50 -1.35 -33.54 -4.10
CA ALA A 50 -0.04 -33.78 -4.71
C ALA A 50 0.47 -35.20 -4.43
N LYS A 51 1.24 -35.77 -5.38
CA LYS A 51 1.85 -37.11 -5.24
C LYS A 51 3.07 -37.11 -4.30
N TYR A 52 3.88 -36.06 -4.42
CA TYR A 52 5.07 -35.82 -3.61
C TYR A 52 4.93 -34.47 -2.91
N VAL A 53 5.42 -34.41 -1.67
CA VAL A 53 5.35 -33.23 -0.83
C VAL A 53 6.71 -32.98 -0.19
N ARG A 54 7.06 -31.71 0.01
CA ARG A 54 8.21 -31.33 0.83
C ARG A 54 7.74 -31.20 2.27
N LEU A 55 8.11 -32.15 3.11
CA LEU A 55 7.86 -32.09 4.54
C LEU A 55 8.87 -31.18 5.23
N VAL A 56 8.35 -30.29 6.05
CA VAL A 56 9.11 -29.48 7.00
C VAL A 56 8.91 -30.06 8.40
N GLY A 57 10.00 -30.54 9.01
CA GLY A 57 10.04 -31.01 10.40
C GLY A 57 11.19 -30.37 11.16
N ASP A 58 11.40 -30.82 12.40
CA ASP A 58 12.44 -30.30 13.28
C ASP A 58 13.85 -30.71 12.81
N ASP A 59 13.97 -31.91 12.23
CA ASP A 59 15.24 -32.44 11.68
C ASP A 59 15.58 -31.86 10.28
N GLY A 60 14.74 -30.97 9.74
CA GLY A 60 14.97 -30.29 8.47
C GLY A 60 13.87 -30.49 7.42
N HIS A 61 14.28 -30.49 6.15
CA HIS A 61 13.37 -30.57 5.00
C HIS A 61 13.65 -31.81 4.17
N SER A 62 12.63 -32.66 3.97
CA SER A 62 12.72 -33.87 3.15
C SER A 62 11.58 -33.93 2.14
N VAL A 63 11.87 -34.38 0.92
CA VAL A 63 10.83 -34.65 -0.08
C VAL A 63 10.41 -36.11 0.08
N VAL A 64 9.12 -36.32 0.37
CA VAL A 64 8.54 -37.65 0.60
C VAL A 64 7.27 -37.82 -0.23
N SER A 65 6.78 -39.06 -0.29
CA SER A 65 5.46 -39.31 -0.88
C SER A 65 4.34 -38.76 0.01
N ARG A 66 3.19 -38.45 -0.59
CA ARG A 66 1.99 -38.05 0.16
C ARG A 66 1.58 -39.10 1.20
N PHE A 67 1.68 -40.38 0.85
CA PHE A 67 1.28 -41.48 1.74
C PHE A 67 2.16 -41.52 2.98
N GLU A 68 3.48 -41.46 2.80
CA GLU A 68 4.44 -41.41 3.89
C GLU A 68 4.23 -40.18 4.78
N ALA A 69 3.92 -39.03 4.19
CA ALA A 69 3.60 -37.82 4.96
C ALA A 69 2.34 -37.97 5.82
N LEU A 70 1.30 -38.60 5.29
CA LEU A 70 0.07 -38.89 6.03
C LEU A 70 0.30 -39.92 7.15
N GLU A 71 1.13 -40.95 6.90
CA GLU A 71 1.49 -41.93 7.92
C GLU A 71 2.26 -41.30 9.07
N ARG A 72 3.26 -40.46 8.78
CA ARG A 72 4.01 -39.73 9.81
C ARG A 72 3.09 -38.83 10.64
N ALA A 73 2.14 -38.13 9.99
CA ALA A 73 1.16 -37.31 10.69
C ALA A 73 0.26 -38.15 11.62
N LYS A 74 -0.21 -39.32 11.15
CA LYS A 74 -1.01 -40.26 11.95
C LYS A 74 -0.23 -40.82 13.15
N THR A 75 1.02 -41.21 12.97
CA THR A 75 1.89 -41.72 14.04
C THR A 75 2.08 -40.68 15.14
N LEU A 76 2.21 -39.41 14.76
CA LEU A 76 2.35 -38.29 15.69
C LEU A 76 1.01 -37.76 16.23
N LYS A 77 -0.13 -38.27 15.73
CA LYS A 77 -1.49 -37.78 16.03
C LYS A 77 -1.65 -36.28 15.78
N LEU A 78 -1.02 -35.80 14.71
CA LEU A 78 -1.07 -34.41 14.26
C LEU A 78 -1.65 -34.33 12.84
N ASP A 79 -1.92 -33.12 12.36
CA ASP A 79 -2.42 -32.89 11.00
C ASP A 79 -1.28 -32.61 10.01
N LEU A 80 -1.44 -33.10 8.79
CA LEU A 80 -0.62 -32.69 7.65
C LEU A 80 -1.22 -31.41 7.05
N VAL A 81 -0.52 -30.29 7.21
CA VAL A 81 -0.98 -28.97 6.74
C VAL A 81 -0.16 -28.54 5.53
N GLU A 82 -0.84 -28.25 4.43
CA GLU A 82 -0.23 -27.66 3.22
C GLU A 82 -0.07 -26.16 3.40
N VAL A 83 1.16 -25.71 3.62
CA VAL A 83 1.51 -24.31 3.90
C VAL A 83 1.64 -23.50 2.61
N ASP A 84 2.25 -24.10 1.58
CA ASP A 84 2.39 -23.47 0.26
C ASP A 84 2.12 -24.45 -0.88
N LYS A 85 1.05 -24.15 -1.63
CA LYS A 85 0.59 -24.88 -2.82
C LYS A 85 1.36 -24.51 -4.09
N ASN A 86 2.03 -23.35 -4.10
CA ASN A 86 2.66 -22.83 -5.33
C ASN A 86 4.06 -23.43 -5.58
N ALA A 87 4.64 -24.07 -4.56
CA ALA A 87 5.94 -24.73 -4.68
C ALA A 87 5.83 -26.08 -5.41
N ASN A 88 6.87 -26.44 -6.16
CA ASN A 88 7.01 -27.75 -6.81
C ASN A 88 8.23 -28.48 -6.21
N PRO A 89 8.06 -29.49 -5.34
CA PRO A 89 6.80 -30.02 -4.77
C PRO A 89 6.19 -29.10 -3.67
N PRO A 90 4.88 -29.20 -3.39
CA PRO A 90 4.21 -28.34 -2.40
C PRO A 90 4.75 -28.58 -1.00
N VAL A 91 4.75 -27.51 -0.20
CA VAL A 91 5.35 -27.51 1.13
C VAL A 91 4.29 -27.87 2.17
N CYS A 92 4.52 -28.98 2.86
CA CYS A 92 3.66 -29.48 3.92
C CYS A 92 4.40 -29.48 5.26
N LYS A 93 3.70 -29.20 6.35
CA LYS A 93 4.22 -29.26 7.72
C LYS A 93 3.26 -30.07 8.59
N ILE A 94 3.82 -30.92 9.44
CA ILE A 94 3.03 -31.71 10.39
C ILE A 94 2.86 -30.88 11.66
N MET A 95 1.63 -30.54 12.01
CA MET A 95 1.30 -29.65 13.12
C MET A 95 -0.16 -29.80 13.56
N ASP A 96 -0.51 -29.25 14.72
CA ASP A 96 -1.90 -29.07 15.12
C ASP A 96 -2.46 -27.79 14.48
N TYR A 97 -3.33 -27.97 13.49
CA TYR A 97 -3.89 -26.86 12.71
C TYR A 97 -4.71 -25.90 13.57
N HIS A 98 -5.55 -26.43 14.45
CA HIS A 98 -6.47 -25.62 15.25
C HIS A 98 -5.71 -24.76 16.26
N LYS A 99 -4.69 -25.35 16.90
CA LYS A 99 -3.84 -24.63 17.85
C LYS A 99 -3.00 -23.55 17.18
N GLU A 100 -2.40 -23.83 16.01
CA GLU A 100 -1.65 -22.81 15.28
C GLU A 100 -2.55 -21.67 14.79
N MET A 101 -3.76 -21.97 14.29
CA MET A 101 -4.70 -20.94 13.86
C MET A 101 -5.16 -20.03 15.00
N TYR A 102 -5.36 -20.59 16.21
CA TYR A 102 -5.66 -19.79 17.39
C TYR A 102 -4.50 -18.86 17.76
N LYS A 103 -3.27 -19.41 17.87
CA LYS A 103 -2.07 -18.62 18.17
C LYS A 103 -1.82 -17.52 17.15
N LYS A 104 -2.00 -17.83 15.87
CA LYS A 104 -1.85 -16.85 14.78
C LYS A 104 -2.86 -15.71 14.95
N LYS A 105 -4.14 -16.03 15.17
CA LYS A 105 -5.19 -15.03 15.43
C LYS A 105 -4.90 -14.18 16.66
N GLU A 106 -4.40 -14.77 17.75
CA GLU A 106 -4.02 -14.04 18.96
C GLU A 106 -2.86 -13.08 18.69
N SER A 107 -1.79 -13.57 18.07
CA SER A 107 -0.63 -12.75 17.70
C SER A 107 -0.98 -11.62 16.72
N ASP A 108 -1.90 -11.87 15.78
CA ASP A 108 -2.37 -10.86 14.83
C ASP A 108 -3.20 -9.78 15.52
N LYS A 109 -4.00 -10.14 16.55
CA LYS A 109 -4.73 -9.17 17.37
C LYS A 109 -3.77 -8.31 18.19
N GLU A 110 -2.75 -8.89 18.80
CA GLU A 110 -1.73 -8.14 19.54
C GLU A 110 -0.95 -7.20 18.63
N ARG A 111 -0.53 -7.69 17.45
CA ARG A 111 0.11 -6.87 16.43
C ARG A 111 -0.79 -5.75 15.91
N ALA A 112 -2.09 -5.99 15.77
CA ALA A 112 -3.04 -4.95 15.36
C ALA A 112 -3.15 -3.84 16.43
N LYS A 113 -3.14 -4.21 17.72
CA LYS A 113 -3.14 -3.23 18.82
C LYS A 113 -1.86 -2.39 18.81
N SER A 114 -0.69 -3.00 18.76
CA SER A 114 0.59 -2.26 18.74
C SER A 114 0.77 -1.43 17.46
N LYS A 115 0.33 -1.95 16.31
CA LYS A 115 0.35 -1.21 15.05
C LYS A 115 -0.61 -0.03 15.07
N SER A 116 -1.75 -0.10 15.78
CA SER A 116 -2.65 1.05 15.95
C SER A 116 -2.03 2.21 16.75
N GLU A 117 -1.01 1.92 17.54
CA GLU A 117 -0.26 2.88 18.35
C GLU A 117 0.85 3.58 17.52
N MET A 118 1.47 2.85 16.59
CA MET A 118 2.59 3.35 15.77
C MET A 118 2.21 3.79 14.34
N THR A 119 1.05 3.39 13.82
CA THR A 119 0.64 3.79 12.47
C THR A 119 0.09 5.21 12.46
N MET A 120 0.74 6.06 11.66
CA MET A 120 0.18 7.32 11.21
C MET A 120 -1.22 7.05 10.67
N ARG A 121 -2.24 7.53 11.39
CA ARG A 121 -3.64 7.38 11.02
C ARG A 121 -3.84 8.09 9.68
N LYS A 122 -4.54 7.44 8.76
CA LYS A 122 -4.81 8.00 7.42
C LYS A 122 -5.64 9.28 7.48
N GLU A 123 -6.40 9.46 8.55
CA GLU A 123 -7.22 10.64 8.79
C GLU A 123 -6.38 11.89 9.03
N THR A 124 -6.67 12.95 8.30
CA THR A 124 -6.06 14.28 8.51
C THR A 124 -7.02 15.13 9.34
N LYS A 125 -6.54 15.68 10.45
CA LYS A 125 -7.32 16.62 11.28
C LYS A 125 -6.92 18.05 10.95
N GLU A 126 -7.91 18.91 10.74
CA GLU A 126 -7.68 20.33 10.51
C GLU A 126 -7.86 21.12 11.81
N VAL A 127 -6.91 22.00 12.12
CA VAL A 127 -6.99 22.92 13.26
C VAL A 127 -7.07 24.35 12.72
N ARG A 128 -8.14 25.08 13.10
CA ARG A 128 -8.38 26.44 12.63
C ARG A 128 -7.87 27.48 13.63
N ILE A 129 -7.14 28.47 13.13
CA ILE A 129 -6.58 29.58 13.92
C ILE A 129 -7.22 30.87 13.42
N SER A 130 -7.72 31.69 14.34
CA SER A 130 -8.33 32.98 14.01
C SER A 130 -7.29 34.09 14.17
N GLU A 131 -7.43 35.19 13.43
CA GLU A 131 -6.48 36.31 13.51
C GLU A 131 -6.41 36.97 14.89
N LYS A 132 -7.53 37.01 15.62
CA LYS A 132 -7.63 37.60 16.95
C LYS A 132 -7.35 36.61 18.09
N THR A 133 -6.51 35.60 17.84
CA THR A 133 -6.22 34.57 18.86
C THR A 133 -5.21 35.10 19.87
N GLU A 134 -5.54 35.00 21.17
CA GLU A 134 -4.64 35.41 22.25
C GLU A 134 -3.50 34.40 22.45
N SER A 135 -2.41 34.82 23.11
CA SER A 135 -1.26 33.96 23.43
C SER A 135 -1.64 32.70 24.22
N LYS A 136 -2.63 32.79 25.12
CA LYS A 136 -3.17 31.66 25.89
C LYS A 136 -3.91 30.66 25.01
N ASP A 137 -4.71 31.14 24.08
CA ASP A 137 -5.46 30.29 23.14
C ASP A 137 -4.53 29.56 22.16
N LEU A 138 -3.45 30.23 21.73
CA LEU A 138 -2.42 29.61 20.90
C LEU A 138 -1.76 28.43 21.61
N LYS A 139 -1.46 28.55 22.92
CA LYS A 139 -0.91 27.44 23.73
C LYS A 139 -1.88 26.26 23.83
N MET A 140 -3.17 26.52 24.07
CA MET A 140 -4.17 25.46 24.10
C MET A 140 -4.28 24.72 22.76
N LYS A 141 -4.17 25.45 21.64
CA LYS A 141 -4.14 24.86 20.29
C LYS A 141 -2.85 24.09 20.01
N SER A 142 -1.68 24.58 20.42
CA SER A 142 -0.42 23.84 20.26
C SER A 142 -0.45 22.53 21.05
N ASP A 143 -0.93 22.54 22.29
CA ASP A 143 -1.06 21.32 23.11
C ASP A 143 -2.04 20.32 22.48
N HIS A 144 -3.13 20.83 21.89
CA HIS A 144 -4.06 19.98 21.14
C HIS A 144 -3.40 19.35 19.91
N ILE A 145 -2.61 20.12 19.15
CA ILE A 145 -1.87 19.63 17.99
C ILE A 145 -0.85 18.58 18.40
N ILE A 146 -0.10 18.80 19.49
CA ILE A 146 0.86 17.82 20.05
C ILE A 146 0.13 16.51 20.39
N LYS A 147 -0.99 16.58 21.11
CA LYS A 147 -1.81 15.40 21.45
C LYS A 147 -2.34 14.66 20.21
N LEU A 148 -2.65 15.38 19.13
CA LEU A 148 -3.08 14.76 17.87
C LEU A 148 -1.90 14.06 17.17
N MET A 149 -0.73 14.69 17.16
CA MET A 149 0.49 14.13 16.58
C MET A 149 0.96 12.90 17.36
N GLU A 150 0.89 12.90 18.70
CA GLU A 150 1.19 11.74 19.55
C GLU A 150 0.26 10.56 19.27
N LYS A 151 -1.01 10.83 18.94
CA LYS A 151 -1.99 9.80 18.52
C LYS A 151 -1.78 9.33 17.07
N GLY A 152 -0.78 9.86 16.37
CA GLY A 152 -0.45 9.50 14.98
C GLY A 152 -1.30 10.18 13.92
N TYR A 153 -2.05 11.26 14.23
CA TYR A 153 -2.82 11.97 13.21
C TYR A 153 -1.94 12.92 12.40
N ARG A 154 -2.21 13.02 11.08
CA ARG A 154 -1.70 14.13 10.28
C ARG A 154 -2.51 15.38 10.61
N VAL A 155 -1.84 16.47 10.97
CA VAL A 155 -2.51 17.72 11.34
C VAL A 155 -2.24 18.79 10.29
N LYS A 156 -3.29 19.50 9.86
CA LYS A 156 -3.20 20.65 8.96
C LYS A 156 -3.70 21.90 9.69
N ALA A 157 -2.81 22.87 9.92
CA ALA A 157 -3.18 24.15 10.49
C ALA A 157 -3.70 25.08 9.39
N LYS A 158 -4.85 25.71 9.59
CA LYS A 158 -5.44 26.69 8.66
C LYS A 158 -5.76 27.98 9.42
N ALA A 159 -5.18 29.09 9.01
CA ALA A 159 -5.58 30.41 9.52
C ALA A 159 -6.79 30.94 8.74
N THR A 160 -7.69 31.65 9.43
CA THR A 160 -8.85 32.29 8.83
C THR A 160 -8.98 33.72 9.32
N GLY A 161 -9.08 34.66 8.38
CA GLY A 161 -9.46 36.05 8.63
C GLY A 161 -9.26 36.96 7.41
N LYS A 162 -9.18 38.27 7.62
CA LYS A 162 -9.24 39.31 6.58
C LYS A 162 -7.87 39.85 6.11
N ALA A 163 -6.78 39.62 6.85
CA ALA A 163 -5.47 40.22 6.60
C ALA A 163 -4.33 39.19 6.62
N ASP A 164 -3.70 38.98 5.47
CA ASP A 164 -2.71 37.90 5.25
C ASP A 164 -1.47 38.00 6.16
N GLN A 165 -1.01 39.23 6.49
CA GLN A 165 0.16 39.44 7.34
C GLN A 165 -0.05 38.95 8.79
N SER A 166 -1.25 39.11 9.33
CA SER A 166 -1.56 38.68 10.71
C SER A 166 -1.71 37.16 10.81
N MET A 167 -2.09 36.49 9.72
CA MET A 167 -2.19 35.03 9.68
C MET A 167 -0.82 34.36 9.77
N PHE A 168 0.16 34.90 9.04
CA PHE A 168 1.50 34.33 9.00
C PHE A 168 2.18 34.41 10.37
N ASP A 169 2.01 35.54 11.08
CA ASP A 169 2.52 35.72 12.44
C ASP A 169 1.88 34.73 13.43
N ALA A 170 0.56 34.51 13.36
CA ALA A 170 -0.13 33.54 14.19
C ALA A 170 0.35 32.09 13.95
N ILE A 171 0.58 31.70 12.68
CA ILE A 171 1.12 30.39 12.32
C ILE A 171 2.58 30.25 12.77
N SER A 172 3.39 31.29 12.57
CA SER A 172 4.80 31.32 12.98
C SER A 172 4.95 31.09 14.48
N ARG A 173 4.19 31.85 15.30
CA ARG A 173 4.13 31.69 16.76
C ARG A 173 3.70 30.29 17.19
N LEU A 174 2.73 29.71 16.49
CA LEU A 174 2.26 28.34 16.78
C LEU A 174 3.30 27.29 16.40
N SER A 175 4.02 27.46 15.28
CA SER A 175 5.09 26.55 14.88
C SER A 175 6.26 26.56 15.87
N ALA A 176 6.57 27.72 16.46
CA ALA A 176 7.61 27.84 17.49
C ALA A 176 7.27 27.09 18.80
N LEU A 177 5.97 26.88 19.09
CA LEU A 177 5.51 26.16 20.27
C LEU A 177 5.46 24.64 20.08
N ILE A 178 5.45 24.15 18.84
CA ILE A 178 5.41 22.73 18.54
C ILE A 178 6.83 22.21 18.35
N PRO A 179 7.30 21.25 19.16
CA PRO A 179 8.62 20.66 18.95
C PRO A 179 8.61 19.87 17.64
N CYS A 180 9.35 20.36 16.63
CA CYS A 180 9.61 19.60 15.41
C CYS A 180 10.45 18.36 15.78
N ARG A 181 9.84 17.18 15.82
CA ARG A 181 10.61 15.93 15.76
C ARG A 181 11.27 15.88 14.38
N LYS A 182 12.61 15.97 14.36
CA LYS A 182 13.43 15.70 13.18
C LYS A 182 13.32 14.23 12.78
#